data_AF-A0A183EI23-F1
#
_entry.id   AF-A0A183EI23-F1
#
_cell.length_a   1.000
_cell.length_b   1.000
_cell.length_c   1.000
_cell.angle_alpha   90.00
_cell.angle_beta   90.00
_cell.angle_gamma   90.00
#
_symmetry.space_group_name_H-M   'P 1'
#
loop_
_entity.id
_entity.type
_entity.pdbx_description
1 polymer ?
#
loop_
_entity_poly.entity_id
_entity_poly.type
_entity_poly.pdbx_seq_one_letter_code
_entity_poly.pdbx_strand_id
1 'polypeptide(L)'
;MYVHCANFQPPMSKARLALIDAAFKKLDKTGDGVITVDDMKGVYHAERHPQYISGEKSRDDVFNQFLNNFEVGGHVDGKVTKEEFVNYYSGVSASIDNDAYFDLMMRNAWKL
;
A
#
# COMPACT_ATOMS: atom_id res chain seq x y z
N MET A 1 -6.80 -21.78 23.23
CA MET A 1 -5.52 -21.52 22.56
C MET A 1 -5.83 -21.06 21.15
N TYR A 2 -5.40 -19.84 20.83
CA TYR A 2 -5.42 -19.09 19.57
C TYR A 2 -6.26 -19.61 18.40
N VAL A 3 -7.28 -18.82 18.05
CA VAL A 3 -7.93 -18.84 16.73
C VAL A 3 -6.89 -18.42 15.68
N HIS A 4 -6.41 -19.39 14.89
CA HIS A 4 -5.84 -19.09 13.58
C HIS A 4 -7.02 -18.81 12.65
N CYS A 5 -7.42 -17.55 12.52
CA CYS A 5 -8.20 -17.11 11.38
C CYS A 5 -7.27 -17.15 10.17
N ALA A 6 -7.11 -18.35 9.58
CA ALA A 6 -6.56 -18.47 8.24
C ALA A 6 -7.48 -17.66 7.32
N ASN A 7 -6.98 -16.52 6.85
CA ASN A 7 -7.62 -15.69 5.84
C ASN A 7 -7.88 -16.57 4.61
N PHE A 8 -9.08 -17.12 4.51
CA PHE A 8 -9.55 -17.91 3.37
C PHE A 8 -9.91 -16.97 2.22
N GLN A 9 -8.94 -16.17 1.80
CA GLN A 9 -9.07 -15.29 0.65
C GLN A 9 -8.70 -16.14 -0.58
N PRO A 10 -9.55 -16.19 -1.63
CA PRO A 10 -9.16 -16.83 -2.88
C PRO A 10 -7.82 -16.26 -3.35
N PRO A 11 -6.91 -17.10 -3.89
CA PRO A 11 -5.64 -16.61 -4.40
C PRO A 11 -5.90 -15.52 -5.44
N MET A 12 -5.29 -14.33 -5.25
CA MET A 12 -5.45 -13.20 -6.17
C MET A 12 -5.08 -13.61 -7.60
N SER A 13 -5.83 -13.09 -8.58
CA SER A 13 -5.54 -13.37 -9.99
C SER A 13 -4.14 -12.87 -10.37
N LYS A 14 -3.50 -13.56 -11.33
CA LYS A 14 -2.16 -13.17 -11.81
C LYS A 14 -2.10 -11.72 -12.31
N ALA A 15 -3.21 -11.22 -12.89
CA ALA A 15 -3.31 -9.85 -13.35
C ALA A 15 -3.26 -8.84 -12.19
N ARG A 16 -4.01 -9.10 -11.10
CA ARG A 16 -3.98 -8.25 -9.89
C ARG A 16 -2.60 -8.27 -9.23
N LEU A 17 -1.98 -9.45 -9.12
CA LEU A 17 -0.61 -9.57 -8.61
C LEU A 17 0.40 -8.79 -9.45
N ALA A 18 0.29 -8.83 -10.78
CA ALA A 18 1.18 -8.07 -11.67
C ALA A 18 1.03 -6.55 -11.48
N LEU A 19 -0.20 -6.06 -11.25
CA LEU A 19 -0.46 -4.65 -10.95
C LEU A 19 0.10 -4.22 -9.60
N ILE A 20 -0.08 -5.05 -8.57
CA ILE A 20 0.48 -4.82 -7.22
C ILE A 20 2.00 -4.79 -7.30
N ASP A 21 2.62 -5.73 -8.02
CA ASP A 21 4.07 -5.77 -8.24
C ASP A 21 4.57 -4.54 -9.00
N ALA A 22 3.83 -4.07 -10.01
CA ALA A 22 4.17 -2.85 -10.75
C ALA A 22 4.07 -1.60 -9.87
N ALA A 23 3.04 -1.51 -9.02
CA ALA A 23 2.90 -0.43 -8.04
C ALA A 23 4.05 -0.43 -7.04
N PHE A 24 4.38 -1.58 -6.46
CA PHE A 24 5.47 -1.72 -5.50
C PHE A 24 6.80 -1.27 -6.10
N LYS A 25 7.17 -1.79 -7.28
CA LYS A 25 8.40 -1.40 -7.99
C LYS A 25 8.45 0.08 -8.36
N LYS A 26 7.29 0.71 -8.59
CA LYS A 26 7.22 2.13 -8.87
C LYS A 26 7.50 2.98 -7.64
N LEU A 27 7.04 2.51 -6.47
CA LEU A 27 7.21 3.17 -5.19
C LEU A 27 8.61 2.99 -4.65
N ASP A 28 9.14 1.77 -4.62
CA ASP A 28 10.52 1.46 -4.21
C ASP A 28 11.53 2.11 -5.17
N LYS A 29 11.93 3.35 -4.88
CA LYS A 29 12.85 4.14 -5.71
C LYS A 29 14.28 3.73 -5.49
N THR A 30 14.61 3.32 -4.28
CA THR A 30 15.95 2.86 -3.92
C THR A 30 16.24 1.47 -4.49
N GLY A 31 15.21 0.65 -4.71
CA GLY A 31 15.32 -0.72 -5.21
C GLY A 31 15.81 -1.72 -4.16
N ASP A 32 15.70 -1.38 -2.87
CA ASP A 32 16.18 -2.21 -1.76
C ASP A 32 15.14 -3.24 -1.29
N GLY A 33 13.94 -3.23 -1.90
CA GLY A 33 12.87 -4.18 -1.63
C GLY A 33 11.95 -3.76 -0.49
N VAL A 34 12.08 -2.54 0.04
CA VAL A 34 11.14 -1.95 1.00
C VAL A 34 10.72 -0.55 0.55
N ILE A 35 9.50 -0.15 0.90
CA ILE A 35 9.02 1.22 0.67
C ILE A 35 9.16 2.00 1.97
N THR A 36 9.93 3.08 1.92
CA THR A 36 10.15 3.97 3.06
C THR A 36 9.50 5.34 2.84
N VAL A 37 9.49 6.18 3.88
CA VAL A 37 9.07 7.59 3.76
C VAL A 37 9.87 8.32 2.67
N ASP A 38 11.14 7.99 2.49
CA ASP A 38 11.99 8.61 1.47
C ASP A 38 11.59 8.21 0.05
N ASP A 39 11.17 6.97 -0.16
CA ASP A 39 10.61 6.49 -1.44
C ASP A 39 9.30 7.19 -1.80
N MET A 40 8.50 7.55 -0.78
CA MET A 40 7.23 8.25 -0.96
C MET A 40 7.41 9.72 -1.36
N LYS A 41 8.56 10.33 -1.08
CA LYS A 41 8.87 11.73 -1.43
C LYS A 41 8.89 11.87 -2.96
N GLY A 42 7.88 12.56 -3.49
CA GLY A 42 7.73 12.83 -4.92
C GLY A 42 6.81 11.87 -5.68
N VAL A 43 6.32 10.80 -5.03
CA VAL A 43 5.25 9.94 -5.58
C VAL A 43 3.90 10.32 -5.01
N TYR A 44 3.84 10.63 -3.71
CA TYR A 44 2.61 11.05 -3.04
C TYR A 44 2.65 12.53 -2.66
N HIS A 45 1.63 13.28 -3.04
CA HIS A 45 1.49 14.70 -2.73
C HIS A 45 0.77 14.89 -1.39
N ALA A 46 1.51 14.83 -0.28
CA ALA A 46 0.98 15.09 1.06
C ALA A 46 0.36 16.50 1.19
N GLU A 47 0.70 17.43 0.30
CA GLU A 47 0.21 18.81 0.28
C GLU A 47 -1.31 18.92 0.12
N ARG A 48 -1.96 17.86 -0.36
CA ARG A 48 -3.42 17.80 -0.51
C ARG A 48 -4.12 17.20 0.70
N HIS A 49 -3.38 16.72 1.70
CA HIS A 49 -3.96 16.09 2.88
C HIS A 49 -4.51 17.15 3.85
N PRO A 50 -5.78 17.05 4.31
CA PRO A 50 -6.38 18.07 5.18
C PRO A 50 -5.56 18.39 6.44
N GLN A 51 -4.96 17.37 7.06
CA GLN A 51 -4.15 17.53 8.27
C GLN A 51 -2.76 18.15 8.02
N TYR A 52 -2.25 18.08 6.78
CA TYR A 52 -1.05 18.82 6.41
C TYR A 52 -1.40 20.30 6.14
N ILE A 53 -2.51 20.53 5.44
CA ILE A 53 -3.00 21.89 5.12
C ILE A 53 -3.32 22.68 6.40
N SER A 54 -3.88 22.02 7.43
CA SER A 54 -4.17 22.65 8.72
C SER A 54 -2.93 22.88 9.59
N GLY A 55 -1.77 22.33 9.22
CA GLY A 55 -0.55 22.35 10.03
C GLY A 55 -0.55 21.38 11.22
N GLU A 56 -1.57 20.51 11.34
CA GLU A 56 -1.66 19.50 12.40
C GLU A 56 -0.59 18.42 12.26
N LYS A 57 -0.21 18.08 11.03
CA LYS A 57 0.78 17.05 10.71
C LYS A 57 1.85 17.57 9.78
N SER A 58 3.09 17.15 10.01
CA SER A 58 4.16 17.35 9.04
C SER A 58 3.94 16.45 7.81
N ARG A 59 4.69 16.71 6.74
CA ARG A 59 4.68 15.86 5.54
C ARG A 59 5.03 14.40 5.89
N ASP A 60 6.04 14.22 6.73
CA ASP A 60 6.53 12.90 7.12
C ASP A 60 5.51 12.17 8.01
N ASP A 61 4.75 12.88 8.86
CA ASP A 61 3.65 12.28 9.64
C ASP A 61 2.52 11.76 8.75
N VAL A 62 2.18 12.49 7.68
CA VAL A 62 1.17 12.04 6.70
C VAL A 62 1.67 10.82 5.94
N PHE A 63 2.94 10.78 5.56
CA PHE A 63 3.54 9.61 4.92
C PHE A 63 3.60 8.40 5.86
N ASN A 64 4.06 8.57 7.10
CA ASN A 64 4.08 7.50 8.10
C ASN A 64 2.68 6.95 8.36
N GLN A 65 1.68 7.82 8.55
CA GLN A 65 0.29 7.36 8.71
C GLN A 65 -0.20 6.57 7.49
N PHE A 66 0.21 6.97 6.29
CA PHE A 66 -0.13 6.24 5.08
C PHE A 66 0.54 4.86 5.04
N LEU A 67 1.84 4.78 5.36
CA LEU A 67 2.60 3.52 5.42
C LEU A 67 2.05 2.56 6.49
N ASN A 68 1.63 3.06 7.64
CA ASN A 68 1.02 2.27 8.71
C ASN A 68 -0.23 1.50 8.24
N ASN A 69 -0.91 1.95 7.18
CA ASN A 69 -2.06 1.21 6.64
C ASN A 69 -1.64 -0.10 5.97
N PHE A 70 -0.40 -0.23 5.52
CA PHE A 70 0.12 -1.42 4.83
C PHE A 70 0.76 -2.42 5.80
N GLU A 71 1.31 -1.98 6.92
CA GLU A 71 1.95 -2.82 7.95
C GLU A 71 0.92 -3.61 8.82
N VAL A 72 -0.34 -3.73 8.36
CA VAL A 72 -1.40 -4.39 9.11
C VAL A 72 -1.13 -5.89 9.23
N GLY A 73 -0.97 -6.35 10.48
CA GLY A 73 -0.67 -7.74 10.81
C GLY A 73 0.81 -8.12 10.69
N GLY A 74 1.68 -7.14 10.38
CA GLY A 74 3.13 -7.28 10.31
C GLY A 74 3.85 -6.52 11.43
N HIS A 75 5.08 -6.08 11.15
CA HIS A 75 5.88 -5.31 12.10
C HIS A 75 5.82 -3.83 11.72
N VAL A 76 5.33 -2.98 12.64
CA VAL A 76 5.22 -1.54 12.40
C VAL A 76 6.59 -0.90 12.67
N ASP A 77 7.40 -0.70 11.62
CA ASP A 77 8.73 -0.07 11.71
C ASP A 77 8.92 1.12 10.75
N GLY A 78 7.87 1.53 10.05
CA GLY A 78 7.90 2.61 9.08
C GLY A 78 8.46 2.18 7.73
N LYS A 79 8.54 0.87 7.47
CA LYS A 79 8.97 0.30 6.20
C LYS A 79 7.94 -0.71 5.74
N VAL A 80 7.52 -0.59 4.50
CA VAL A 80 6.55 -1.52 3.92
C VAL A 80 7.29 -2.51 3.05
N THR A 81 7.36 -3.76 3.50
CA THR A 81 7.89 -4.86 2.70
C THR A 81 6.95 -5.23 1.55
N LYS A 82 7.48 -5.93 0.54
CA LYS A 82 6.63 -6.48 -0.54
C LYS A 82 5.53 -7.38 0.01
N GLU A 83 5.82 -8.17 1.04
CA GLU A 83 4.85 -9.09 1.65
C GLU A 83 3.70 -8.33 2.32
N GLU A 84 3.99 -7.30 3.11
CA GLU A 84 2.98 -6.44 3.74
C GLU A 84 2.13 -5.71 2.71
N PHE A 85 2.74 -5.19 1.66
CA PHE A 85 2.02 -4.53 0.57
C PHE A 85 1.05 -5.49 -0.14
N VAL A 86 1.50 -6.71 -0.45
CA VAL A 86 0.65 -7.75 -1.06
C VAL A 86 -0.45 -8.18 -0.09
N ASN A 87 -0.14 -8.34 1.20
CA ASN A 87 -1.11 -8.73 2.21
C ASN A 87 -2.23 -7.68 2.35
N TYR A 88 -1.88 -6.40 2.40
CA TYR A 88 -2.84 -5.30 2.38
C TYR A 88 -3.77 -5.36 1.15
N TYR A 89 -3.18 -5.49 -0.05
CA TYR A 89 -3.97 -5.55 -1.28
C TYR A 89 -4.75 -6.86 -1.45
N SER A 90 -4.40 -7.93 -0.73
CA SER A 90 -5.20 -9.15 -0.70
C SER A 90 -6.58 -8.89 -0.10
N GLY A 91 -6.64 -8.15 1.01
CA GLY A 91 -7.89 -7.75 1.65
C GLY A 91 -8.71 -6.79 0.78
N VAL A 92 -8.05 -5.79 0.19
CA VAL A 92 -8.71 -4.86 -0.76
C VAL A 92 -9.26 -5.63 -1.96
N SER A 93 -8.46 -6.51 -2.55
CA SER A 93 -8.82 -7.35 -3.70
C SER A 93 -10.05 -8.21 -3.40
N ALA A 94 -10.12 -8.85 -2.23
CA ALA A 94 -11.26 -9.69 -1.89
C ALA A 94 -12.57 -8.90 -1.65
N SER A 95 -12.48 -7.59 -1.42
CA SER A 95 -13.66 -6.72 -1.36
C SER A 95 -14.11 -6.18 -2.73
N ILE A 96 -13.37 -6.50 -3.80
CA ILE A 96 -13.62 -6.03 -5.17
C ILE A 96 -13.82 -7.23 -6.10
N ASP A 97 -15.05 -7.44 -6.56
CA ASP A 97 -15.38 -8.55 -7.45
C ASP A 97 -14.88 -8.34 -8.89
N ASN A 98 -14.82 -7.09 -9.36
CA ASN A 98 -14.51 -6.77 -10.75
C ASN A 98 -13.02 -6.44 -10.96
N ASP A 99 -12.32 -7.26 -11.73
CA ASP A 99 -10.90 -7.08 -12.09
C ASP A 99 -10.60 -5.74 -12.79
N ALA A 100 -11.49 -5.27 -13.66
CA ALA A 100 -11.31 -3.99 -14.35
C ALA A 100 -11.43 -2.80 -13.39
N TYR A 101 -12.30 -2.92 -12.37
CA TYR A 101 -12.39 -1.91 -11.33
C TYR A 101 -11.14 -1.89 -10.44
N PHE A 102 -10.62 -3.07 -10.07
CA PHE A 102 -9.36 -3.18 -9.34
C PHE A 102 -8.19 -2.58 -10.14
N ASP A 103 -8.09 -2.88 -11.43
CA ASP A 103 -7.07 -2.31 -12.33
C ASP A 103 -7.17 -0.78 -12.40
N LEU A 104 -8.37 -0.24 -12.64
CA LEU A 104 -8.60 1.21 -12.68
C LEU A 104 -8.23 1.88 -11.35
N MET A 105 -8.60 1.26 -10.23
CA MET A 105 -8.26 1.75 -8.88
C MET A 105 -6.75 1.79 -8.68
N MET A 106 -6.03 0.71 -9.00
CA MET A 106 -4.58 0.62 -8.88
C MET A 106 -3.85 1.64 -9.77
N ARG A 107 -4.28 1.80 -11.02
CA ARG A 107 -3.72 2.79 -11.94
C ARG A 107 -3.94 4.21 -11.46
N ASN A 108 -5.12 4.51 -10.95
CA ASN A 108 -5.42 5.85 -10.46
C ASN A 108 -4.65 6.21 -9.18
N ALA A 109 -4.54 5.24 -8.27
CA ALA A 109 -3.83 5.38 -7.00
C ALA A 109 -2.32 5.58 -7.22
N TRP A 110 -1.71 4.76 -8.08
CA TRP A 110 -0.26 4.71 -8.23
C TRP A 110 0.27 5.32 -9.54
N LYS A 111 -0.62 5.90 -10.35
CA LYS A 111 -0.30 6.47 -11.67
C LYS A 111 0.41 5.47 -12.59
N LEU A 112 -0.04 4.21 -12.59
CA LEU A 112 0.51 3.14 -13.45
C LEU A 112 0.09 3.30 -14.92
#